data_AF-A0A7U6QJY1-F1
#
_entry.id   AF-A0A7U6QJY1-F1
#
_cell.length_a   1.000
_cell.length_b   1.000
_cell.length_c   1.000
_cell.angle_alpha   90.00
_cell.angle_beta   90.00
_cell.angle_gamma   90.00
#
_symmetry.space_group_name_H-M   'P 1'
#
loop_
_entity.id
_entity.type
_entity.pdbx_description
1 polymer ?
#
loop_
_entity_poly.entity_id
_entity_poly.type
_entity_poly.pdbx_seq_one_letter_code
_entity_poly.pdbx_strand_id
1 'polypeptide(L)'
;MGLLIECIVLCLLFFAICFLGTGSDEKNIKSFNSYPDEIQNIMMNNDKWKDKIVKKSPLLSFLSNIFVFSIVLFLLGFIIKSDNWIHNFINILVLGEILNAFDLLFIDMIWWRNTKRVRFQGTEHLDRTYRNPKKHIESFLKGIFLFLIVAFIDTGILSFII
;
A
#
# COMPACT_ATOMS: atom_id res chain seq x y z
N MET A 1 7.57 20.01 13.57
CA MET A 1 7.06 18.63 13.64
C MET A 1 8.15 17.76 13.01
N GLY A 2 8.56 16.67 13.66
CA GLY A 2 9.83 16.00 13.34
C GLY A 2 9.59 14.60 12.83
N LEU A 3 10.18 14.27 11.66
CA LEU A 3 10.06 13.05 10.83
C LEU A 3 9.42 11.81 11.48
N LEU A 4 9.83 11.45 12.69
CA LEU A 4 9.26 10.35 13.47
C LEU A 4 7.74 10.47 13.69
N ILE A 5 7.24 11.67 14.04
CA ILE A 5 5.82 11.91 14.30
C ILE A 5 5.02 11.72 13.00
N GLU A 6 5.51 12.27 11.89
CA GLU A 6 4.92 12.15 10.56
C GLU A 6 4.86 10.69 10.11
N CYS A 7 5.93 9.91 10.34
CA CYS A 7 5.93 8.47 10.10
C CYS A 7 4.85 7.75 10.91
N ILE A 8 4.73 8.04 12.21
CA ILE A 8 3.73 7.41 13.08
C ILE A 8 2.32 7.75 12.60
N VAL A 9 2.05 9.03 12.33
CA VAL A 9 0.75 9.49 11.84
C VAL A 9 0.42 8.84 10.49
N LEU A 10 1.37 8.82 9.55
CA LEU A 10 1.19 8.21 8.24
C LEU A 10 0.85 6.72 8.35
N CYS A 11 1.60 5.95 9.15
CA CYS A 11 1.36 4.52 9.35
C CYS A 11 0.00 4.25 10.00
N LEU A 12 -0.39 5.03 11.03
CA LEU A 12 -1.68 4.87 11.69
C LEU A 12 -2.86 5.21 10.76
N LEU A 13 -2.75 6.30 10.00
CA LEU A 13 -3.76 6.66 9.01
C LEU A 13 -3.88 5.60 7.91
N PHE A 14 -2.75 5.11 7.41
CA PHE A 14 -2.73 4.06 6.40
C PHE A 14 -3.37 2.77 6.92
N PHE A 15 -3.02 2.33 8.14
CA PHE A 15 -3.66 1.18 8.77
C PHE A 15 -5.17 1.38 8.93
N ALA A 16 -5.61 2.55 9.39
CA ALA A 16 -7.02 2.87 9.54
C ALA A 16 -7.76 2.78 8.19
N ILE A 17 -7.17 3.29 7.10
CA ILE A 17 -7.73 3.18 5.75
C ILE A 17 -7.84 1.71 5.33
N CYS A 18 -6.78 0.90 5.51
CA CYS A 18 -6.78 -0.53 5.21
C CYS A 18 -7.85 -1.29 6.02
N PHE A 19 -7.97 -0.98 7.31
CA PHE A 19 -8.95 -1.59 8.20
C PHE A 19 -10.39 -1.24 7.82
N LEU A 20 -10.67 0.05 7.55
CA LEU A 20 -12.00 0.54 7.16
C LEU A 20 -12.40 0.06 5.75
N GLY A 21 -11.40 -0.13 4.88
CA GLY A 21 -11.52 -0.62 3.51
C GLY A 21 -11.77 -2.14 3.38
N THR A 22 -11.91 -2.87 4.49
CA THR A 22 -12.16 -4.32 4.52
C THR A 22 -13.39 -4.68 5.36
N GLY A 23 -13.78 -5.96 5.37
CA GLY A 23 -14.81 -6.50 6.29
C GLY A 23 -16.14 -6.88 5.66
N SER A 24 -16.26 -6.74 4.36
CA SER A 24 -17.30 -7.36 3.54
C SER A 24 -16.70 -7.72 2.19
N ASP A 25 -17.31 -8.66 1.47
CA ASP A 25 -16.81 -9.02 0.14
C ASP A 25 -16.72 -7.81 -0.81
N GLU A 26 -17.69 -6.89 -0.76
CA GLU A 26 -17.70 -5.65 -1.57
C GLU A 26 -16.53 -4.72 -1.28
N LYS A 27 -16.08 -4.70 -0.02
CA LYS A 27 -14.91 -3.95 0.40
C LYS A 27 -13.63 -4.70 0.01
N ASN A 28 -13.58 -5.98 0.35
CA ASN A 28 -12.44 -6.86 0.12
C ASN A 28 -12.08 -6.98 -1.38
N ILE A 29 -13.07 -6.98 -2.28
CA ILE A 29 -12.83 -7.07 -3.73
C ILE A 29 -12.05 -5.86 -4.28
N LYS A 30 -12.02 -4.72 -3.59
CA LYS A 30 -11.20 -3.56 -4.00
C LYS A 30 -9.71 -3.85 -3.93
N SER A 31 -9.32 -4.78 -3.06
CA SER A 31 -7.95 -5.27 -2.89
C SER A 31 -7.73 -6.62 -3.58
N PHE A 32 -8.55 -6.95 -4.60
CA PHE A 32 -8.52 -8.23 -5.31
C PHE A 32 -7.10 -8.69 -5.71
N ASN A 33 -6.28 -7.79 -6.24
CA ASN A 33 -4.92 -8.10 -6.70
C ASN A 33 -3.95 -8.46 -5.56
N SER A 34 -4.28 -8.12 -4.31
CA SER A 34 -3.47 -8.45 -3.13
C SER A 34 -3.70 -9.89 -2.65
N TYR A 35 -4.74 -10.57 -3.14
CA TYR A 35 -5.01 -11.95 -2.77
C TYR A 35 -4.13 -12.96 -3.54
N PRO A 36 -3.89 -14.15 -2.99
CA PRO A 36 -3.23 -15.25 -3.71
C PRO A 36 -3.99 -15.60 -5.00
N ASP A 37 -3.26 -16.06 -6.02
CA ASP A 37 -3.81 -16.35 -7.35
C ASP A 37 -4.96 -17.37 -7.31
N GLU A 38 -4.90 -18.35 -6.40
CA GLU A 38 -5.97 -19.32 -6.20
C GLU A 38 -7.29 -18.66 -5.75
N ILE A 39 -7.23 -17.75 -4.77
CA ILE A 39 -8.42 -16.99 -4.32
C ILE A 39 -8.93 -16.10 -5.46
N GLN A 40 -8.02 -15.46 -6.19
CA GLN A 40 -8.38 -14.65 -7.35
C GLN A 40 -9.15 -15.47 -8.39
N ASN A 41 -8.67 -16.68 -8.71
CA ASN A 41 -9.32 -17.58 -9.67
C ASN A 41 -10.74 -17.99 -9.22
N ILE A 42 -10.92 -18.31 -7.94
CA ILE A 42 -12.25 -18.65 -7.41
C ILE A 42 -13.22 -17.47 -7.55
N MET A 43 -12.77 -16.25 -7.22
CA MET A 43 -13.61 -15.05 -7.32
C MET A 43 -13.91 -14.67 -8.78
N MET A 44 -12.99 -14.89 -9.71
CA MET A 44 -13.23 -14.68 -11.14
C MET A 44 -14.24 -15.66 -11.74
N ASN A 45 -14.39 -16.84 -11.16
CA ASN A 45 -15.37 -17.84 -11.57
C ASN A 45 -16.71 -17.72 -10.82
N ASN A 46 -16.82 -16.77 -9.89
CA ASN A 46 -18.03 -16.55 -9.12
C ASN A 46 -18.98 -15.62 -9.87
N ASP A 47 -20.22 -16.07 -10.13
CA ASP A 47 -21.22 -15.30 -10.89
C ASP A 47 -21.54 -13.92 -10.29
N LYS A 48 -21.43 -13.76 -8.97
CA LYS A 48 -21.66 -12.47 -8.29
C LYS A 48 -20.53 -11.47 -8.54
N TRP A 49 -19.30 -11.95 -8.73
CA TRP A 49 -18.08 -11.13 -8.69
C TRP A 49 -17.38 -10.98 -10.03
N LYS A 50 -17.51 -11.94 -10.95
CA LYS A 50 -16.79 -11.95 -12.24
C LYS A 50 -16.89 -10.64 -13.01
N ASP A 51 -18.08 -10.04 -13.07
CA ASP A 51 -18.34 -8.80 -13.81
C ASP A 51 -17.96 -7.54 -13.03
N LYS A 52 -17.69 -7.66 -11.72
CA LYS A 52 -17.29 -6.56 -10.83
C LYS A 52 -15.77 -6.47 -10.65
N ILE A 53 -15.03 -7.52 -10.99
CA ILE A 53 -13.57 -7.55 -10.87
C ILE A 53 -12.96 -6.79 -12.04
N VAL A 54 -12.42 -5.60 -11.76
CA VAL A 54 -11.66 -4.82 -12.72
C VAL A 54 -10.19 -5.23 -12.65
N LYS A 55 -9.72 -6.00 -13.65
CA LYS A 55 -8.30 -6.28 -13.81
C LYS A 55 -7.55 -5.01 -14.20
N LYS A 56 -6.83 -4.43 -13.25
CA LYS A 56 -5.94 -3.30 -13.52
C LYS A 56 -4.66 -3.78 -14.20
N SER A 57 -4.20 -3.04 -15.20
CA SER A 57 -2.85 -3.24 -15.76
C SER A 57 -1.81 -3.10 -14.63
N PRO A 58 -0.81 -4.01 -14.52
CA PRO A 58 0.25 -3.90 -13.54
C PRO A 58 1.00 -2.56 -13.65
N LEU A 59 1.28 -2.12 -14.88
CA LEU A 59 1.93 -0.83 -15.13
C LEU A 59 1.06 0.35 -14.69
N LEU A 60 -0.22 0.34 -15.04
CA LEU A 60 -1.14 1.41 -14.66
C LEU A 60 -1.32 1.48 -13.13
N SER A 61 -1.36 0.32 -12.46
CA SER A 61 -1.42 0.26 -11.00
C SER A 61 -0.16 0.85 -10.35
N PHE A 62 1.01 0.53 -10.91
CA PHE A 62 2.27 1.08 -10.43
C PHE A 62 2.35 2.60 -10.61
N LEU A 63 2.00 3.12 -11.79
CA LEU A 63 1.95 4.56 -12.05
C LEU A 63 0.92 5.28 -11.18
N SER A 64 -0.26 4.68 -10.98
CA SER A 64 -1.28 5.23 -10.09
C SER A 64 -0.78 5.32 -8.65
N ASN A 65 -0.02 4.32 -8.17
CA ASN A 65 0.55 4.35 -6.84
C ASN A 65 1.64 5.42 -6.72
N ILE A 66 2.51 5.60 -7.72
CA ILE A 66 3.47 6.72 -7.74
C ILE A 66 2.73 8.05 -7.59
N PHE A 67 1.68 8.27 -8.39
CA PHE A 67 0.90 9.51 -8.33
C PHE A 67 0.27 9.76 -6.95
N VAL A 68 -0.41 8.76 -6.38
CA VAL A 68 -1.05 8.89 -5.06
C VAL A 68 -0.02 9.12 -3.96
N PHE A 69 1.06 8.33 -3.93
CA PHE A 69 2.07 8.46 -2.90
C PHE A 69 2.90 9.73 -3.05
N SER A 70 3.16 10.23 -4.26
CA SER A 70 3.75 11.55 -4.47
C SER A 70 2.90 12.65 -3.86
N ILE A 71 1.58 12.64 -4.02
CA ILE A 71 0.73 13.66 -3.39
C ILE A 71 0.85 13.60 -1.86
N VAL A 72 0.72 12.40 -1.28
CA VAL A 72 0.73 12.23 0.18
C VAL A 72 2.09 12.58 0.78
N LEU A 73 3.17 12.03 0.22
CA LEU A 73 4.52 12.23 0.72
C LEU A 73 5.04 13.64 0.45
N PHE A 74 4.65 14.28 -0.65
CA PHE A 74 4.95 15.69 -0.89
C PHE A 74 4.33 16.59 0.19
N LEU A 75 3.06 16.37 0.55
CA LEU A 75 2.39 17.17 1.59
C LEU A 75 3.09 17.02 2.96
N LEU A 76 3.51 15.81 3.32
CA LEU A 76 4.28 15.57 4.54
C LEU A 76 5.70 16.15 4.44
N GLY A 77 6.36 15.95 3.32
CA GLY A 77 7.69 16.48 3.00
C GLY A 77 7.72 18.01 3.09
N PHE A 78 6.66 18.68 2.64
CA PHE A 78 6.52 20.13 2.74
C PHE A 78 6.48 20.63 4.20
N ILE A 79 5.89 19.86 5.12
CA ILE A 79 5.82 20.20 6.55
C ILE A 79 7.20 20.09 7.23
N ILE A 80 8.01 19.14 6.80
CA ILE A 80 9.32 18.82 7.41
C ILE A 80 10.53 19.29 6.57
N LYS A 81 10.27 20.09 5.52
CA LYS A 81 11.31 20.52 4.58
C LYS A 81 12.39 21.38 5.25
N SER A 82 13.57 21.33 4.67
CA SER A 82 14.75 22.13 5.01
C SER A 82 15.37 22.74 3.75
N ASP A 83 16.32 23.65 3.90
CA ASP A 83 17.03 24.26 2.76
C ASP A 83 18.04 23.30 2.09
N ASN A 84 18.19 22.09 2.62
CA ASN A 84 19.12 21.09 2.10
C ASN A 84 18.38 20.01 1.27
N TRP A 85 18.72 19.93 -0.01
CA TRP A 85 18.15 18.96 -0.94
C TRP A 85 18.30 17.51 -0.48
N ILE A 86 19.50 17.11 -0.06
CA ILE A 86 19.80 15.74 0.37
C ILE A 86 19.00 15.40 1.63
N HIS A 87 18.86 16.35 2.54
CA HIS A 87 18.06 16.16 3.75
C HIS A 87 16.58 15.94 3.40
N ASN A 88 16.00 16.72 2.49
CA ASN A 88 14.62 16.55 2.04
C ASN A 88 14.42 15.20 1.33
N PHE A 89 15.36 14.82 0.46
CA PHE A 89 15.36 13.51 -0.19
C PHE A 89 15.37 12.36 0.82
N ILE A 90 16.28 12.40 1.79
CA ILE A 90 16.36 11.38 2.84
C ILE A 90 15.07 11.34 3.65
N ASN A 91 14.52 12.50 4.05
CA ASN A 91 13.29 12.55 4.84
C ASN A 91 12.10 11.93 4.11
N ILE A 92 11.91 12.25 2.82
CA ILE A 92 10.80 11.68 2.02
C ILE A 92 11.02 10.20 1.76
N LEU A 93 12.25 9.79 1.47
CA LEU A 93 12.60 8.37 1.30
C LEU A 93 12.30 7.58 2.59
N VAL A 94 12.69 8.12 3.74
CA VAL A 94 12.41 7.49 5.05
C VAL A 94 10.91 7.41 5.32
N LEU A 95 10.12 8.46 5.01
CA LEU A 95 8.65 8.40 5.13
C LEU A 95 8.07 7.24 4.30
N GLY A 96 8.49 7.13 3.04
CA GLY A 96 8.03 6.09 2.13
C GLY A 96 8.44 4.69 2.57
N GLU A 97 9.71 4.47 2.88
CA GLU A 97 10.20 3.15 3.27
C GLU A 97 9.70 2.69 4.64
N ILE A 98 9.51 3.61 5.60
CA ILE A 98 8.86 3.25 6.87
C ILE A 98 7.41 2.81 6.62
N LEU A 99 6.67 3.51 5.77
CA LEU A 99 5.32 3.11 5.40
C LEU A 99 5.30 1.74 4.71
N ASN A 100 6.22 1.50 3.77
CA ASN A 100 6.35 0.23 3.04
C ASN A 100 6.69 -0.94 3.98
N ALA A 101 7.64 -0.73 4.88
CA ALA A 101 8.02 -1.72 5.88
C ALA A 101 6.89 -1.97 6.89
N PHE A 102 6.18 -0.92 7.30
CA PHE A 102 5.03 -1.04 8.19
C PHE A 102 3.90 -1.84 7.54
N ASP A 103 3.60 -1.58 6.26
CA ASP A 103 2.62 -2.35 5.49
C ASP A 103 2.97 -3.83 5.48
N LEU A 104 4.20 -4.19 5.08
CA LEU A 104 4.63 -5.59 5.07
C LEU A 104 4.55 -6.22 6.47
N LEU A 105 5.21 -5.60 7.47
CA LEU A 105 5.42 -6.23 8.77
C LEU A 105 4.14 -6.30 9.61
N PHE A 106 3.37 -5.22 9.68
CA PHE A 106 2.22 -5.11 10.56
C PHE A 106 0.91 -5.40 9.83
N ILE A 107 0.69 -4.76 8.69
CA ILE A 107 -0.58 -4.93 7.97
C ILE A 107 -0.62 -6.31 7.33
N ASP A 108 0.37 -6.66 6.51
CA ASP A 108 0.34 -7.88 5.72
C ASP A 108 0.68 -9.11 6.56
N MET A 109 1.81 -9.10 7.28
CA MET A 109 2.29 -10.29 7.98
C MET A 109 1.53 -10.57 9.27
N ILE A 110 1.20 -9.54 10.06
CA ILE A 110 0.53 -9.72 11.36
C ILE A 110 -0.99 -9.69 11.20
N TRP A 111 -1.58 -8.69 10.55
CA TRP A 111 -3.02 -8.50 10.56
C TRP A 111 -3.75 -9.23 9.41
N TRP A 112 -3.46 -8.91 8.15
CA TRP A 112 -4.16 -9.35 6.94
C TRP A 112 -4.18 -10.87 6.80
N ARG A 113 -3.01 -11.49 6.95
CA ARG A 113 -2.88 -12.95 6.86
C ARG A 113 -3.60 -13.67 7.99
N ASN A 114 -3.87 -13.05 9.14
CA ASN A 114 -4.45 -13.73 10.31
C ASN A 114 -5.90 -13.35 10.61
N THR A 115 -6.44 -12.30 9.97
CA THR A 115 -7.81 -11.85 10.21
C THR A 115 -8.84 -12.56 9.33
N LYS A 116 -10.00 -12.91 9.90
CA LYS A 116 -11.16 -13.40 9.13
C LYS A 116 -11.81 -12.30 8.29
N ARG A 117 -11.58 -11.04 8.63
CA ARG A 117 -12.20 -9.86 8.03
C ARG A 117 -11.98 -9.74 6.51
N VAL A 118 -10.84 -10.24 6.04
CA VAL A 118 -10.43 -10.15 4.63
C VAL A 118 -10.73 -11.43 3.84
N ARG A 119 -11.41 -12.40 4.46
CA ARG A 119 -11.83 -13.64 3.78
C ARG A 119 -13.12 -13.38 3.01
N PHE A 120 -13.23 -13.95 1.81
CA PHE A 120 -14.46 -13.88 1.04
C PHE A 120 -15.45 -14.92 1.56
N GLN A 121 -16.75 -14.61 1.45
CA GLN A 121 -17.77 -15.56 1.83
C GLN A 121 -17.70 -16.82 0.94
N GLY A 122 -17.68 -18.00 1.55
CA GLY A 122 -17.60 -19.30 0.88
C GLY A 122 -16.19 -19.81 0.62
N THR A 123 -15.14 -19.03 0.93
CA THR A 123 -13.73 -19.43 0.80
C THR A 123 -13.00 -19.51 2.14
N GLU A 124 -13.72 -19.41 3.27
CA GLU A 124 -13.13 -19.33 4.61
C GLU A 124 -12.34 -20.60 4.99
N HIS A 125 -12.68 -21.74 4.37
CA HIS A 125 -11.97 -23.01 4.54
C HIS A 125 -10.55 -23.00 3.94
N LEU A 126 -10.22 -22.04 3.06
CA LEU A 126 -8.93 -21.90 2.39
C LEU A 126 -7.92 -21.05 3.21
N ASP A 127 -8.00 -21.07 4.54
CA ASP A 127 -7.21 -20.18 5.40
C ASP A 127 -5.69 -20.30 5.15
N ARG A 128 -5.19 -21.49 4.82
CA ARG A 128 -3.78 -21.69 4.44
C ARG A 128 -3.39 -20.90 3.19
N THR A 129 -4.25 -20.88 2.17
CA THR A 129 -4.03 -20.13 0.93
C THR A 129 -3.95 -18.63 1.24
N TYR A 130 -4.92 -18.10 1.98
CA TYR A 130 -4.92 -16.69 2.39
C TYR A 130 -3.69 -16.26 3.20
N ARG A 131 -3.08 -17.18 3.95
CA ARG A 131 -1.85 -16.92 4.71
C ARG A 131 -0.57 -16.97 3.87
N ASN A 132 -0.64 -17.20 2.56
CA ASN A 132 0.54 -17.20 1.70
C ASN A 132 1.13 -15.77 1.59
N PRO A 133 2.39 -15.53 2.01
CA PRO A 133 2.98 -14.19 2.02
C PRO A 133 3.51 -13.73 0.66
N LYS A 134 3.55 -14.59 -0.36
CA LYS A 134 4.26 -14.34 -1.63
C LYS A 134 3.88 -13.00 -2.28
N LYS A 135 2.57 -12.73 -2.45
CA LYS A 135 2.09 -11.49 -3.07
C LYS A 135 2.48 -10.24 -2.29
N HIS A 136 2.47 -10.31 -0.96
CA HIS A 136 2.84 -9.22 -0.07
C HIS A 136 4.34 -8.92 -0.18
N ILE A 137 5.18 -9.95 -0.19
CA ILE A 137 6.64 -9.80 -0.39
C ILE A 137 6.94 -9.21 -1.77
N GLU A 138 6.29 -9.69 -2.83
CA GLU A 138 6.45 -9.14 -4.18
C GLU A 138 6.03 -7.66 -4.26
N SER A 139 4.94 -7.28 -3.58
CA SER A 139 4.48 -5.89 -3.51
C SER A 139 5.45 -5.01 -2.72
N PHE A 140 5.96 -5.48 -1.58
CA PHE A 140 6.98 -4.78 -0.78
C PHE A 140 8.24 -4.47 -1.61
N LEU A 141 8.75 -5.45 -2.36
CA LEU A 141 9.93 -5.26 -3.21
C LEU A 141 9.68 -4.21 -4.30
N LYS A 142 8.48 -4.18 -4.90
CA LYS A 142 8.08 -3.11 -5.83
C LYS A 142 7.95 -1.78 -5.12
N GLY A 143 7.49 -1.78 -3.88
CA GLY A 143 7.36 -0.61 -3.00
C GLY A 143 8.69 0.10 -2.80
N ILE A 144 9.79 -0.64 -2.62
CA ILE A 144 11.13 -0.05 -2.46
C ILE A 144 11.48 0.84 -3.66
N PHE A 145 11.31 0.32 -4.87
CA PHE A 145 11.59 1.10 -6.08
C PHE A 145 10.59 2.25 -6.27
N LEU A 146 9.32 2.04 -5.90
CA LEU A 146 8.29 3.05 -5.97
C LEU A 146 8.62 4.25 -5.08
N PHE A 147 8.96 4.02 -3.82
CA PHE A 147 9.24 5.09 -2.86
C PHE A 147 10.57 5.79 -3.15
N LEU A 148 11.55 5.10 -3.72
CA LEU A 148 12.74 5.74 -4.28
C LEU A 148 12.38 6.75 -5.39
N ILE A 149 11.54 6.34 -6.36
CA ILE A 149 11.09 7.22 -7.45
C ILE A 149 10.30 8.42 -6.90
N VAL A 150 9.37 8.17 -5.98
CA VAL A 150 8.56 9.22 -5.33
C VAL A 150 9.46 10.22 -4.61
N ALA A 151 10.46 9.76 -3.85
CA ALA A 151 11.39 10.65 -3.16
C ALA A 151 12.17 11.57 -4.12
N PHE A 152 12.58 11.07 -5.28
CA PHE A 152 13.21 11.90 -6.32
C PHE A 152 12.25 12.94 -6.89
N ILE A 153 11.02 12.53 -7.25
CA ILE A 153 10.00 13.42 -7.80
C ILE A 153 9.68 14.53 -6.81
N ASP A 154 9.32 14.16 -5.58
CA ASP A 154 8.80 15.09 -4.60
C ASP A 154 9.90 16.05 -4.12
N THR A 155 11.13 15.58 -3.92
CA THR A 155 12.26 16.46 -3.58
C THR A 155 12.59 17.39 -4.74
N GLY A 156 12.54 16.89 -5.97
CA GLY A 156 12.70 17.71 -7.17
C GLY A 156 11.69 18.86 -7.22
N ILE A 157 10.41 18.58 -6.94
CA ILE A 157 9.36 19.60 -6.87
C ILE A 157 9.59 20.56 -5.71
N LEU A 158 9.90 20.06 -4.51
CA LEU A 158 10.16 20.90 -3.33
C LEU A 158 11.31 21.88 -3.56
N SER A 159 12.31 21.52 -4.36
CA SER A 159 13.46 22.36 -4.67
C SER A 159 13.13 23.66 -5.40
N PHE A 160 11.94 23.76 -6.00
CA PHE A 160 11.45 24.98 -6.65
C PHE A 160 10.63 25.87 -5.72
N ILE A 161 10.32 25.39 -4.51
CA ILE A 161 9.40 26.04 -3.55
C ILE A 161 10.17 26.55 -2.33
N ILE A 162 11.45 26.19 -2.20
CA ILE A 162 12.36 26.57 -1.12
C ILE A 162 13.27 27.70 -1.59
#